data_AF-A0A061HTW8-F1
#
_entry.id   AF-A0A061HTW8-F1
#
_cell.length_a   1.000
_cell.length_b   1.000
_cell.length_c   1.000
_cell.angle_alpha   90.00
_cell.angle_beta   90.00
_cell.angle_gamma   90.00
#
_symmetry.space_group_name_H-M   'P 1'
#
loop_
_entity.id
_entity.type
_entity.pdbx_description
1 polymer ?
#
loop_
_entity_poly.entity_id
_entity_poly.type
_entity_poly.pdbx_seq_one_letter_code
_entity_poly.pdbx_strand_id
1 'polypeptide(L)'
;HPSRQQQQFPSLDDKPQFPGASAEFVDKLEFIQPNVISGIPIYRVMDRQGQIINPSEDPHLPQEEVLKFYRSMTLLNTMDRILYESQRQGRISFYMTNYGEEGTHVGSAAALDRTDLVFGQYREA
;
A
#
# COMPACT_ATOMS: atom_id res chain seq x y z
N HIS A 1 29.74 18.67 44.39
CA HIS A 1 29.43 19.39 43.15
C HIS A 1 30.11 18.70 41.98
N PRO A 2 29.40 18.08 41.03
CA PRO A 2 29.97 17.69 39.76
C PRO A 2 29.69 18.76 38.69
N SER A 3 30.74 19.14 37.99
CA SER A 3 30.78 20.16 36.95
C SER A 3 29.96 19.74 35.73
N ARG A 4 28.99 20.57 35.35
CA ARG A 4 28.17 20.43 34.14
C ARG A 4 29.04 20.63 32.90
N GLN A 5 29.36 19.55 32.17
CA GLN A 5 29.95 19.66 30.84
C GLN A 5 28.94 20.37 29.92
N GLN A 6 29.32 21.56 29.42
CA GLN A 6 28.55 22.29 28.43
C GLN A 6 28.66 21.54 27.09
N GLN A 7 27.52 21.06 26.58
CA GLN A 7 27.44 20.65 25.18
C GLN A 7 27.65 21.91 24.32
N GLN A 8 28.78 21.99 23.63
CA GLN A 8 29.02 23.01 22.61
C GLN A 8 28.08 22.74 21.43
N PHE A 9 27.18 23.68 21.16
CA PHE A 9 26.39 23.69 19.94
C PHE A 9 27.30 24.15 18.78
N PRO A 10 27.34 23.44 17.63
CA PRO A 10 28.10 23.90 16.48
C PRO A 10 27.53 25.23 15.96
N SER A 11 28.40 26.14 15.53
CA SER A 11 28.00 27.44 15.00
C SER A 11 27.19 27.29 13.72
N LEU A 12 26.17 28.13 13.50
CA LEU A 12 25.33 28.12 12.30
C LEU A 12 26.12 28.35 10.99
N ASP A 13 27.35 28.85 11.08
CA ASP A 13 28.22 29.14 9.93
C ASP A 13 28.85 27.88 9.31
N ASP A 14 28.83 26.73 10.01
CA ASP A 14 29.53 25.50 9.61
C ASP A 14 28.59 24.45 9.00
N LYS A 15 27.49 24.89 8.38
CA LYS A 15 26.51 24.03 7.70
C LYS A 15 26.62 24.12 6.17
N PRO A 16 26.37 23.03 5.43
CA PRO A 16 26.34 23.07 3.97
C PRO A 16 25.28 24.04 3.43
N GLN A 17 25.69 24.94 2.54
CA GLN A 17 24.79 25.92 1.90
C GLN A 17 24.59 25.62 0.41
N PHE A 18 24.37 24.34 0.06
CA PHE A 18 24.17 23.91 -1.32
C PHE A 18 22.68 23.96 -1.70
N PRO A 19 22.30 24.57 -2.84
CA PRO A 19 20.90 24.83 -3.18
C PRO A 19 20.10 23.57 -3.55
N GLY A 20 20.77 22.47 -3.91
CA GLY A 20 20.14 21.23 -4.38
C GLY A 20 19.93 20.17 -3.31
N ALA A 21 20.43 20.38 -2.09
CA ALA A 21 20.35 19.38 -1.03
C ALA A 21 20.38 20.04 0.35
N SER A 22 19.52 19.57 1.24
CA SER A 22 19.61 19.85 2.66
C SER A 22 20.26 18.66 3.36
N ALA A 23 21.48 18.83 3.84
CA ALA A 23 22.29 17.78 4.46
C ALA A 23 23.26 18.37 5.49
N GLU A 24 23.81 17.52 6.34
CA GLU A 24 24.88 17.85 7.29
C GLU A 24 26.22 17.36 6.73
N PHE A 25 27.34 17.98 7.13
CA PHE A 25 28.66 17.45 6.80
C PHE A 25 28.94 16.14 7.55
N VAL A 26 29.69 15.24 6.91
CA VAL A 26 30.28 14.05 7.52
C VAL A 26 31.78 14.01 7.18
N ASP A 27 32.62 13.62 8.14
CA ASP A 27 34.08 13.57 8.00
C ASP A 27 34.61 12.16 7.69
N LYS A 28 33.71 11.17 7.61
CA LYS A 28 34.00 9.77 7.30
C LYS A 28 33.29 9.34 6.03
N LEU A 29 34.00 8.53 5.25
CA LEU A 29 33.45 7.90 4.06
C LEU A 29 32.56 6.72 4.49
N GLU A 30 31.25 6.94 4.42
CA GLU A 30 30.23 5.94 4.71
C GLU A 30 29.21 5.87 3.56
N PHE A 31 28.94 4.68 3.06
CA PHE A 31 27.90 4.46 2.04
C PHE A 31 26.56 4.17 2.72
N ILE A 32 25.49 4.78 2.20
CA ILE A 32 24.14 4.42 2.62
C ILE A 32 23.76 3.08 1.98
N GLN A 33 23.50 2.08 2.83
CA GLN A 33 23.07 0.76 2.39
C GLN A 33 21.54 0.64 2.45
N PRO A 34 20.88 0.07 1.43
CA PRO A 34 19.45 -0.20 1.48
C PRO A 34 19.10 -1.23 2.57
N ASN A 35 18.15 -0.89 3.45
CA ASN A 35 17.62 -1.86 4.41
C ASN A 35 16.51 -2.71 3.77
N VAL A 36 16.91 -3.83 3.17
CA VAL A 36 15.98 -4.76 2.49
C VAL A 36 15.46 -5.85 3.44
N ILE A 37 16.20 -6.17 4.52
CA ILE A 37 15.86 -7.26 5.44
C ILE A 37 14.69 -6.86 6.35
N SER A 38 14.73 -5.64 6.89
CA SER A 38 13.66 -5.07 7.70
C SER A 38 13.10 -3.85 6.98
N GLY A 39 12.46 -4.09 5.84
CA GLY A 39 11.87 -3.05 5.02
C GLY A 39 10.68 -2.33 5.67
N ILE A 40 9.98 -1.54 4.86
CA ILE A 40 8.78 -0.82 5.29
C ILE A 40 7.74 -1.85 5.80
N PRO A 41 7.17 -1.67 7.01
CA PRO A 41 6.20 -2.60 7.56
C PRO A 41 4.90 -2.63 6.75
N ILE A 42 4.21 -3.78 6.75
CA ILE A 42 2.96 -3.98 6.02
C ILE A 42 1.78 -3.67 6.94
N TYR A 43 1.00 -2.65 6.58
CA TYR A 43 -0.21 -2.28 7.30
C TYR A 43 -1.30 -3.37 7.19
N ARG A 44 -2.03 -3.61 8.28
CA ARG A 44 -3.07 -4.65 8.34
C ARG A 44 -4.14 -4.32 9.39
N VAL A 45 -5.42 -4.39 9.00
CA VAL A 45 -6.59 -4.14 9.87
C VAL A 45 -7.13 -5.43 10.50
N MET A 46 -7.29 -6.49 9.69
CA MET A 46 -7.84 -7.77 10.13
C MET A 46 -6.86 -8.93 9.93
N ASP A 47 -7.01 -9.99 10.72
CA ASP A 47 -6.26 -11.24 10.56
C ASP A 47 -6.90 -12.18 9.51
N ARG A 48 -6.32 -13.37 9.35
CA ARG A 48 -6.79 -14.38 8.38
C ARG A 48 -8.11 -15.04 8.78
N GLN A 49 -8.54 -14.86 10.02
CA GLN A 49 -9.81 -15.34 10.57
C GLN A 49 -10.89 -14.25 10.49
N GLY A 50 -10.58 -13.10 9.88
CA GLY A 50 -11.49 -11.96 9.73
C GLY A 50 -11.71 -11.20 11.04
N GLN A 51 -10.82 -11.36 12.03
CA GLN A 51 -10.92 -10.64 13.29
C GLN A 51 -10.13 -9.32 13.21
N ILE A 52 -10.73 -8.24 13.71
CA ILE A 52 -10.07 -6.93 13.80
C ILE A 52 -8.93 -7.01 14.80
N ILE A 53 -7.73 -6.58 14.39
CA ILE A 53 -6.51 -6.65 15.20
C ILE A 53 -6.41 -5.46 16.15
N ASN A 54 -6.65 -4.26 15.62
CA ASN A 54 -6.66 -3.02 16.38
C ASN A 54 -8.01 -2.30 16.21
N PRO A 55 -8.85 -2.24 17.26
CA PRO A 55 -10.16 -1.58 17.19
C PRO A 55 -10.11 -0.09 16.81
N SER A 56 -8.98 0.62 17.03
CA SER A 56 -8.86 2.02 16.61
C SER A 56 -8.81 2.21 15.09
N GLU A 57 -8.45 1.14 14.35
CA GLU A 57 -8.32 1.15 12.90
C GLU A 57 -9.53 0.53 12.19
N ASP A 58 -10.56 0.12 12.93
CA ASP A 58 -11.79 -0.39 12.33
C ASP A 58 -12.54 0.76 11.64
N PRO A 59 -12.78 0.70 10.31
CA PRO A 59 -13.51 1.74 9.60
C PRO A 59 -15.02 1.75 9.93
N HIS A 60 -15.53 0.74 10.66
CA HIS A 60 -16.94 0.63 11.05
C HIS A 60 -17.91 0.79 9.87
N LEU A 61 -17.55 0.21 8.71
CA LEU A 61 -18.35 0.29 7.50
C LEU A 61 -19.74 -0.33 7.72
N PRO A 62 -20.80 0.25 7.15
CA PRO A 62 -22.13 -0.30 7.27
C PRO A 62 -22.22 -1.68 6.62
N GLN A 63 -23.05 -2.55 7.18
CA GLN A 63 -23.22 -3.93 6.70
C GLN A 63 -23.53 -4.01 5.20
N GLU A 64 -24.31 -3.08 4.67
CA GLU A 64 -24.65 -3.02 3.25
C GLU A 64 -23.41 -2.85 2.37
N GLU A 65 -22.46 -1.99 2.76
CA GLU A 65 -21.23 -1.79 2.01
C GLU A 65 -20.32 -3.01 2.08
N VAL A 66 -20.15 -3.60 3.28
CA VAL A 66 -19.34 -4.82 3.43
C VAL A 66 -19.93 -5.97 2.60
N LEU A 67 -21.26 -6.11 2.58
CA LEU A 67 -21.94 -7.09 1.71
C LEU A 67 -21.76 -6.77 0.23
N LYS A 68 -21.78 -5.50 -0.16
CA LYS A 68 -21.48 -5.07 -1.53
C LYS A 68 -20.06 -5.48 -1.93
N PHE A 69 -19.07 -5.29 -1.07
CA PHE A 69 -17.68 -5.68 -1.36
C PHE A 69 -17.58 -7.19 -1.60
N TYR A 70 -18.16 -7.98 -0.68
CA TYR A 70 -18.16 -9.43 -0.79
C TYR A 70 -18.84 -9.92 -2.09
N ARG A 71 -20.00 -9.34 -2.44
CA ARG A 71 -20.71 -9.66 -3.68
C ARG A 71 -19.91 -9.28 -4.92
N SER A 72 -19.28 -8.10 -4.93
CA SER A 72 -18.42 -7.67 -6.05
C SER A 72 -17.26 -8.62 -6.27
N MET A 73 -16.53 -9.00 -5.21
CA MET A 73 -15.39 -9.92 -5.31
C MET A 73 -15.81 -11.32 -5.79
N THR A 74 -16.88 -11.88 -5.23
CA THR A 74 -17.37 -13.22 -5.61
C THR A 74 -17.97 -13.25 -7.02
N LEU A 75 -18.61 -12.16 -7.46
CA LEU A 75 -19.13 -12.01 -8.82
C LEU A 75 -17.97 -11.93 -9.83
N LEU A 76 -16.95 -11.12 -9.56
CA LEU A 76 -15.74 -11.03 -10.39
C LEU A 76 -15.06 -12.40 -10.50
N ASN A 77 -14.88 -13.10 -9.38
CA ASN A 77 -14.31 -14.44 -9.36
C ASN A 77 -15.14 -15.46 -10.18
N THR A 78 -16.47 -15.36 -10.14
CA THR A 78 -17.35 -16.22 -10.93
C THR A 78 -17.22 -15.94 -12.43
N MET A 79 -17.17 -14.66 -12.80
CA MET A 79 -16.94 -14.22 -14.18
C MET A 79 -15.59 -14.72 -14.69
N ASP A 80 -14.54 -14.58 -13.89
CA ASP A 80 -13.19 -15.04 -14.23
C ASP A 80 -13.17 -16.52 -14.58
N ARG A 81 -13.84 -17.36 -13.77
CA ARG A 81 -13.90 -18.80 -14.02
C ARG A 81 -14.57 -19.13 -15.35
N ILE A 82 -15.67 -18.46 -15.67
CA ILE A 82 -16.42 -18.70 -16.92
C ILE A 82 -15.59 -18.26 -18.13
N LEU A 83 -15.01 -17.06 -18.09
CA LEU A 83 -14.29 -16.48 -19.21
C LEU A 83 -12.93 -17.15 -19.41
N TYR A 84 -12.26 -17.58 -18.33
CA TYR A 84 -11.07 -18.41 -18.43
C TYR A 84 -11.33 -19.74 -19.15
N GLU A 85 -12.41 -20.45 -18.81
CA GLU A 85 -12.79 -21.69 -19.49
C GLU A 85 -13.22 -21.44 -20.95
N SER A 86 -13.91 -20.33 -21.21
CA SER A 86 -14.26 -19.89 -22.56
C SER A 86 -12.99 -19.70 -23.42
N GLN A 87 -11.94 -19.11 -22.85
CA GLN A 87 -10.65 -18.94 -23.50
C GLN A 87 -9.97 -20.29 -23.77
N ARG A 88 -9.99 -21.22 -22.78
CA ARG A 88 -9.42 -22.56 -22.93
C ARG A 88 -10.08 -23.39 -24.03
N GLN A 89 -11.36 -23.14 -24.29
CA GLN A 89 -12.13 -23.75 -25.38
C GLN A 89 -11.98 -23.02 -26.73
N GLY A 90 -11.19 -21.94 -26.80
CA GLY A 90 -10.98 -21.16 -28.03
C GLY A 90 -12.18 -20.31 -28.45
N ARG A 91 -13.16 -20.08 -27.56
CA ARG A 91 -14.33 -19.23 -27.84
C ARG A 91 -13.98 -17.74 -27.81
N ILE A 92 -13.00 -17.36 -27.00
CA ILE A 92 -12.39 -16.03 -26.96
C ILE A 92 -10.86 -16.17 -27.10
N SER A 93 -10.21 -15.18 -27.71
CA SER A 93 -8.78 -15.27 -28.04
C SER A 93 -7.86 -15.10 -26.83
N PHE A 94 -8.24 -14.25 -25.87
CA PHE A 94 -7.41 -13.88 -24.73
C PHE A 94 -8.27 -13.53 -23.51
N TYR A 95 -7.78 -13.86 -22.32
CA TYR A 95 -8.42 -13.48 -21.05
C TYR A 95 -7.40 -13.46 -19.90
N MET A 96 -7.59 -12.55 -18.95
CA MET A 96 -6.79 -12.44 -17.72
C MET A 96 -7.72 -12.45 -16.51
N THR A 97 -7.44 -13.32 -15.54
CA THR A 97 -8.24 -13.42 -14.30
C THR A 97 -7.75 -12.43 -13.25
N ASN A 98 -8.52 -12.23 -12.19
CA ASN A 98 -8.27 -11.27 -11.13
C ASN A 98 -8.04 -11.95 -9.76
N TYR A 99 -7.70 -13.24 -9.78
CA TYR A 99 -7.55 -14.07 -8.59
C TYR A 99 -6.49 -13.54 -7.62
N GLY A 100 -6.89 -13.33 -6.36
CA GLY A 100 -6.01 -12.83 -5.30
C GLY A 100 -5.92 -11.32 -5.24
N GLU A 101 -6.51 -10.61 -6.21
CA GLU A 101 -6.48 -9.14 -6.33
C GLU A 101 -7.90 -8.54 -6.22
N GLU A 102 -8.93 -9.36 -6.00
CA GLU A 102 -10.30 -8.86 -5.92
C GLU A 102 -10.48 -7.83 -4.79
N GLY A 103 -9.80 -8.05 -3.66
CA GLY A 103 -9.83 -7.14 -2.52
C GLY A 103 -9.12 -5.81 -2.78
N THR A 104 -8.03 -5.80 -3.55
CA THR A 104 -7.29 -4.56 -3.88
C THR A 104 -8.11 -3.66 -4.80
N HIS A 105 -8.86 -4.22 -5.76
CA HIS A 105 -9.73 -3.43 -6.65
C HIS A 105 -10.97 -2.93 -5.92
N VAL A 106 -11.71 -3.83 -5.28
CA VAL A 106 -13.00 -3.48 -4.65
C VAL A 106 -12.80 -2.54 -3.46
N GLY A 107 -11.79 -2.81 -2.62
CA GLY A 107 -11.50 -1.99 -1.45
C GLY A 107 -11.04 -0.58 -1.81
N SER A 108 -10.12 -0.44 -2.78
CA SER A 108 -9.64 0.88 -3.21
C SER A 108 -10.73 1.67 -3.91
N ALA A 109 -11.49 1.05 -4.83
CA ALA A 109 -12.57 1.71 -5.54
C ALA A 109 -13.70 2.18 -4.60
N ALA A 110 -13.94 1.47 -3.50
CA ALA A 110 -14.93 1.88 -2.50
C ALA A 110 -14.53 3.12 -1.71
N ALA A 111 -13.24 3.43 -1.65
CA ALA A 111 -12.71 4.63 -0.99
C ALA A 111 -12.67 5.86 -1.91
N LEU A 112 -12.98 5.70 -3.20
CA LEU A 112 -13.02 6.78 -4.18
C LEU A 112 -14.42 7.38 -4.31
N ASP A 113 -14.48 8.65 -4.71
CA ASP A 113 -15.71 9.21 -5.23
C ASP A 113 -16.01 8.66 -6.63
N ARG A 114 -17.29 8.56 -6.98
CA ARG A 114 -17.72 8.00 -8.28
C ARG A 114 -17.21 8.78 -9.50
N THR A 115 -16.78 10.02 -9.30
CA THR A 115 -16.25 10.91 -10.32
C THR A 115 -14.74 10.92 -10.40
N ASP A 116 -14.05 10.20 -9.49
CA ASP A 116 -12.61 10.12 -9.50
C ASP A 116 -12.13 9.34 -10.73
N LEU A 117 -11.08 9.87 -11.37
CA LEU A 117 -10.53 9.29 -12.57
C LEU A 117 -9.61 8.12 -12.21
N VAL A 118 -9.92 6.95 -12.76
CA VAL A 118 -9.11 5.73 -12.59
C VAL A 118 -8.32 5.47 -13.86
N PHE A 119 -6.99 5.38 -13.72
CA PHE A 119 -6.10 4.84 -14.75
C PHE A 119 -5.70 3.42 -14.36
N GLY A 120 -6.16 2.44 -15.13
CA GLY A 120 -5.86 1.03 -14.91
C GLY A 120 -4.72 0.51 -15.78
N GLN A 121 -4.41 -0.78 -15.60
CA GLN A 121 -3.46 -1.53 -16.41
C GLN A 121 -4.18 -2.70 -17.12
N TYR A 122 -4.32 -3.86 -16.48
CA TYR A 122 -5.00 -5.03 -17.07
C TYR A 122 -5.72 -5.95 -16.08
N ARG A 123 -5.67 -5.69 -14.76
CA ARG A 123 -6.38 -6.50 -13.73
C ARG A 123 -7.48 -5.72 -13.02
N GLU A 124 -7.81 -4.51 -13.44
CA GLU A 124 -8.73 -3.62 -12.72
C GLU A 124 -10.20 -3.80 -13.19
N ALA A 125 -10.59 -5.04 -13.47
CA ALA A 125 -11.91 -5.39 -14.02
C ALA A 125 -13.05 -5.32 -13.00
#